data_AF-A0A3P4B631-F1
#
_entry.id   AF-A0A3P4B631-F1
#
_cell.length_a   1.000
_cell.length_b   1.000
_cell.length_c   1.000
_cell.angle_alpha   90.00
_cell.angle_beta   90.00
_cell.angle_gamma   90.00
#
_symmetry.space_group_name_H-M   'P 1'
#
loop_
_entity.id
_entity.type
_entity.pdbx_description
1 polymer ?
#
loop_
_entity_poly.entity_id
_entity_poly.type
_entity_poly.pdbx_seq_one_letter_code
_entity_poly.pdbx_strand_id
1 'polypeptide(L)'
;MATRYGRRRRDGTYEYHDSDASLQAAKRQEGREARAGFFGFVGLVIGGWLAYLGLQYIGAADWPKWTRFVGVLVGAGVCATLFFKLAEVVWKLFVALLAIVLLLAIGVFLWKSV
;
A
#
# COMPACT_ATOMS: atom_id res chain seq x y z
N MET A 1 -28.35 8.91 -28.37
CA MET A 1 -26.99 9.46 -28.22
C MET A 1 -26.24 8.58 -27.23
N ALA A 2 -25.21 7.84 -27.67
CA ALA A 2 -24.40 7.04 -26.76
C ALA A 2 -23.40 7.96 -26.06
N THR A 3 -23.58 8.21 -24.76
CA THR A 3 -22.63 8.93 -23.93
C THR A 3 -21.37 8.08 -23.75
N ARG A 4 -20.31 8.41 -24.50
CA ARG A 4 -18.98 7.79 -24.33
C ARG A 4 -18.27 8.47 -23.17
N TYR A 5 -17.90 7.69 -22.16
CA TYR A 5 -17.21 8.17 -20.98
C TYR A 5 -15.69 8.04 -21.23
N GLY A 6 -15.01 9.16 -21.47
CA GLY A 6 -13.57 9.18 -21.71
C GLY A 6 -12.79 9.56 -20.46
N ARG A 7 -11.65 8.90 -20.23
CA ARG A 7 -10.67 9.31 -19.21
C ARG A 7 -9.29 9.46 -19.84
N ARG A 8 -8.59 10.53 -19.46
CA ARG A 8 -7.15 10.65 -19.71
C ARG A 8 -6.38 9.91 -18.60
N ARG A 9 -5.62 8.89 -18.97
CA ARG A 9 -4.67 8.22 -18.06
C ARG A 9 -3.50 9.14 -17.74
N ARG A 10 -2.76 8.78 -16.68
CA ARG A 10 -1.56 9.50 -16.23
C ARG A 10 -0.39 9.43 -17.24
N ASP A 11 -0.43 8.45 -18.14
CA ASP A 11 0.51 8.28 -19.27
C ASP A 11 0.18 9.16 -20.50
N GLY A 12 -0.91 9.93 -20.44
CA GLY A 12 -1.36 10.81 -21.51
C GLY A 12 -2.28 10.17 -22.54
N THR A 13 -2.54 8.86 -22.47
CA THR A 13 -3.47 8.16 -23.36
C THR A 13 -4.93 8.38 -22.95
N TYR A 14 -5.84 8.34 -23.93
CA TYR A 14 -7.28 8.44 -23.70
C TYR A 14 -7.91 7.04 -23.75
N GLU A 15 -8.49 6.60 -22.63
CA GLU A 15 -9.32 5.41 -22.56
C GLU A 15 -10.80 5.79 -22.68
N TYR A 16 -11.50 5.08 -23.56
CA TYR A 16 -12.94 5.23 -23.74
C TYR A 16 -13.65 4.07 -23.05
N HIS A 17 -14.68 4.41 -22.29
CA HIS A 17 -15.50 3.48 -21.55
C HIS A 17 -16.95 3.58 -22.02
N ASP A 18 -17.60 2.43 -22.18
CA ASP A 18 -18.99 2.33 -22.62
C ASP A 18 -20.00 2.66 -21.52
N SER A 19 -19.55 2.74 -20.25
CA SER A 19 -20.40 3.09 -19.11
C SER A 19 -19.66 3.87 -18.01
N ASP A 20 -20.38 4.72 -17.28
CA ASP A 20 -19.83 5.45 -16.12
C ASP A 20 -19.31 4.47 -15.04
N ALA A 21 -20.01 3.35 -14.84
CA ALA A 21 -19.58 2.30 -13.91
C ALA A 21 -18.19 1.74 -14.25
N SER A 22 -17.91 1.49 -15.54
CA SER A 22 -16.59 1.01 -15.99
C SER A 22 -15.49 2.07 -15.84
N LEU A 23 -15.81 3.35 -16.03
CA LEU A 23 -14.87 4.46 -15.80
C LEU A 23 -14.55 4.63 -14.31
N GLN A 24 -15.54 4.49 -13.42
CA GLN A 24 -15.33 4.52 -11.98
C GLN A 24 -14.53 3.31 -11.47
N ALA A 25 -14.76 2.12 -12.02
CA ALA A 25 -13.99 0.92 -11.70
C ALA A 25 -12.50 1.10 -12.07
N ALA A 26 -12.21 1.62 -13.27
CA ALA A 26 -10.85 1.90 -13.71
C ALA A 26 -10.14 2.94 -12.82
N LYS A 27 -10.85 4.00 -12.40
CA LYS A 27 -10.32 4.98 -11.43
C LYS A 27 -9.99 4.37 -10.07
N ARG A 28 -10.87 3.50 -9.54
CA ARG A 28 -10.64 2.80 -8.28
C ARG A 28 -9.45 1.86 -8.38
N GLN A 29 -9.29 1.18 -9.52
CA GLN A 29 -8.19 0.27 -9.76
C GLN A 29 -6.83 0.98 -9.82
N GLU A 30 -6.72 2.10 -10.54
CA GLU A 30 -5.47 2.87 -10.60
C GLU A 30 -5.08 3.45 -9.23
N GLY A 31 -6.07 3.94 -8.46
CA GLY A 31 -5.85 4.37 -7.08
C GLY A 31 -5.41 3.22 -6.17
N ARG A 32 -5.92 2.02 -6.39
CA ARG A 32 -5.53 0.80 -5.66
C ARG A 32 -4.11 0.36 -6.03
N GLU A 33 -3.75 0.40 -7.31
CA GLU A 33 -2.42 0.04 -7.81
C GLU A 33 -1.34 1.01 -7.29
N ALA A 34 -1.61 2.32 -7.31
CA ALA A 34 -0.69 3.30 -6.75
C ALA A 34 -0.44 3.08 -5.24
N ARG A 35 -1.49 2.78 -4.48
CA ARG A 35 -1.37 2.47 -3.04
C ARG A 35 -0.65 1.14 -2.82
N ALA A 36 -0.96 0.11 -3.61
CA ALA A 36 -0.31 -1.19 -3.53
C ALA A 36 1.19 -1.08 -3.83
N GLY A 37 1.58 -0.28 -4.83
CA GLY A 37 2.97 0.02 -5.13
C GLY A 37 3.69 0.70 -3.96
N PHE A 38 3.07 1.70 -3.33
CA PHE A 38 3.65 2.37 -2.16
C PHE A 38 3.85 1.41 -0.98
N PHE A 39 2.82 0.64 -0.59
CA PHE A 39 2.94 -0.31 0.50
C PHE A 39 3.89 -1.47 0.19
N GLY A 40 3.95 -1.92 -1.07
CA GLY A 40 4.94 -2.89 -1.54
C GLY A 40 6.37 -2.38 -1.37
N PHE A 41 6.64 -1.10 -1.71
CA PHE A 41 7.94 -0.47 -1.47
C PHE A 41 8.28 -0.38 0.02
N VAL A 42 7.33 0.04 0.85
CA VAL A 42 7.51 0.08 2.31
C VAL A 42 7.81 -1.32 2.86
N GLY A 43 7.10 -2.34 2.39
CA GLY A 43 7.34 -3.74 2.74
C GLY A 43 8.72 -4.25 2.31
N LEU A 44 9.26 -3.74 1.19
CA LEU A 44 10.61 -4.08 0.73
C LEU A 44 11.67 -3.50 1.68
N VAL A 45 11.53 -2.23 2.07
CA VAL A 45 12.45 -1.54 2.98
C VAL A 45 12.42 -2.17 4.37
N ILE A 46 11.23 -2.28 4.96
CA ILE A 46 11.05 -2.84 6.31
C ILE A 46 11.41 -4.34 6.31
N GLY A 47 11.01 -5.08 5.28
CA GLY A 47 11.31 -6.50 5.14
C GLY A 47 12.80 -6.78 5.01
N GLY A 48 13.53 -5.99 4.22
CA GLY A 48 14.98 -6.11 4.09
C GLY A 48 15.69 -5.80 5.41
N TRP A 49 15.24 -4.76 6.12
CA TRP A 49 15.76 -4.42 7.44
C TRP A 49 15.52 -5.53 8.47
N LEU A 50 14.30 -6.08 8.54
CA LEU A 50 13.96 -7.18 9.44
C LEU A 50 14.72 -8.46 9.11
N ALA A 51 14.86 -8.79 7.82
CA ALA A 51 15.63 -9.95 7.37
C ALA A 51 17.11 -9.80 7.76
N TYR A 52 17.67 -8.59 7.64
CA TYR A 52 19.03 -8.30 8.08
C TYR A 52 19.21 -8.47 9.59
N LEU A 53 18.31 -7.91 10.40
CA LEU A 53 18.34 -8.08 11.86
C LEU A 53 18.16 -9.55 12.27
N GLY A 54 17.25 -10.27 11.61
CA GLY A 54 17.03 -11.70 11.83
C GLY A 54 18.30 -12.50 11.55
N LEU A 55 18.96 -12.26 10.42
CA LEU A 55 20.24 -12.91 10.09
C LEU A 55 21.32 -12.63 11.14
N GLN A 56 21.38 -11.42 11.69
CA GLN A 56 22.30 -11.12 12.79
C GLN A 56 21.95 -11.88 14.07
N TYR A 57 20.67 -11.94 14.42
CA TYR A 57 20.20 -12.59 15.64
C TYR A 57 20.46 -14.11 15.63
N ILE A 58 20.33 -14.77 14.48
CA ILE A 58 20.53 -16.22 14.34
C ILE A 58 22.03 -16.57 14.27
N GLY A 59 22.93 -15.59 14.43
CA GLY A 59 24.38 -15.83 14.36
C GLY A 59 24.87 -16.12 12.94
N ALA A 60 24.11 -15.76 11.89
CA ALA A 60 24.57 -15.89 10.50
C ALA A 60 25.65 -14.84 10.14
N ALA A 61 26.23 -14.18 11.14
CA ALA A 61 27.32 -13.22 11.03
C ALA A 61 28.64 -13.85 10.55
N ASP A 62 28.72 -15.18 10.44
CA ASP A 62 29.86 -15.93 9.87
C ASP A 62 29.56 -16.54 8.50
N TRP A 63 28.32 -16.47 8.01
CA TRP A 63 27.93 -17.07 6.73
C TRP A 63 28.59 -16.38 5.52
N PRO A 64 28.74 -17.06 4.37
CA PRO A 64 29.21 -16.42 3.15
C PRO A 64 28.42 -15.14 2.82
N LYS A 65 29.10 -14.10 2.33
CA LYS A 65 28.45 -12.80 2.04
C LYS A 65 27.26 -12.95 1.08
N TRP A 66 27.38 -13.86 0.13
CA TRP A 66 26.33 -14.17 -0.84
C TRP A 66 25.07 -14.77 -0.21
N THR A 67 25.19 -15.67 0.78
CA THR A 67 24.01 -16.28 1.41
C THR A 67 23.27 -15.29 2.28
N ARG A 68 23.97 -14.38 2.97
CA ARG A 68 23.32 -13.28 3.70
C ARG A 68 22.59 -12.34 2.76
N PHE A 69 23.23 -11.97 1.65
CA PHE A 69 22.64 -11.09 0.66
C PHE A 69 21.37 -11.68 0.04
N VAL A 70 21.42 -12.96 -0.37
CA VAL A 70 20.24 -13.68 -0.88
C VAL A 70 19.16 -13.81 0.20
N GLY A 71 19.53 -14.09 1.45
CA GLY A 71 18.58 -14.14 2.56
C GLY A 71 17.85 -12.83 2.79
N VAL A 72 18.56 -11.70 2.74
CA VAL A 72 17.95 -10.36 2.83
C VAL A 72 17.05 -10.08 1.63
N LEU A 73 17.48 -10.42 0.41
CA LEU A 73 16.67 -10.22 -0.80
C LEU A 73 15.37 -11.04 -0.76
N VAL A 74 15.45 -12.30 -0.35
CA VAL A 74 14.28 -13.17 -0.21
C VAL A 74 13.35 -12.62 0.88
N GLY A 75 13.89 -12.24 2.04
CA GLY A 75 13.09 -11.66 3.12
C GLY A 75 12.40 -10.34 2.72
N ALA A 76 13.12 -9.45 2.04
CA ALA A 76 12.58 -8.22 1.49
C ALA A 76 11.48 -8.49 0.45
N GLY A 77 11.71 -9.41 -0.48
CA GLY A 77 10.73 -9.77 -1.51
C GLY A 77 9.46 -10.39 -0.94
N VAL A 78 9.60 -11.32 0.02
CA VAL A 78 8.45 -11.94 0.69
C VAL A 78 7.63 -10.89 1.44
N CYS A 79 8.26 -10.00 2.21
CA CYS A 79 7.55 -8.90 2.87
C CYS A 79 6.90 -7.94 1.87
N ALA A 80 7.60 -7.55 0.80
CA ALA A 80 7.04 -6.65 -0.22
C ALA A 80 5.77 -7.23 -0.87
N THR A 81 5.77 -8.53 -1.19
CA THR A 81 4.59 -9.18 -1.80
C THR A 81 3.42 -9.30 -0.82
N LEU A 82 3.68 -9.55 0.46
CA LEU A 82 2.65 -9.55 1.51
C LEU A 82 2.04 -8.16 1.67
N PHE A 83 2.85 -7.13 1.84
CA PHE A 83 2.38 -5.75 1.99
C PHE A 83 1.67 -5.24 0.74
N PHE A 84 2.10 -5.63 -0.47
CA PHE A 84 1.41 -5.30 -1.71
C PHE A 84 -0.02 -5.86 -1.72
N LYS A 85 -0.21 -7.13 -1.32
CA LYS A 85 -1.53 -7.77 -1.27
C LYS A 85 -2.41 -7.22 -0.15
N LEU A 86 -1.81 -6.89 0.99
CA LEU A 86 -2.50 -6.35 2.16
C LEU A 86 -2.74 -4.84 2.09
N ALA A 87 -2.14 -4.14 1.13
CA ALA A 87 -2.16 -2.68 1.01
C ALA A 87 -3.55 -2.07 1.13
N GLU A 88 -4.55 -2.68 0.49
CA GLU A 88 -5.91 -2.16 0.54
C GLU A 88 -6.59 -2.38 1.90
N VAL A 89 -6.30 -3.50 2.55
CA VAL A 89 -6.81 -3.79 3.91
C VAL A 89 -6.19 -2.80 4.90
N VAL A 90 -4.87 -2.61 4.83
CA VAL A 90 -4.14 -1.64 5.66
C VAL A 90 -4.66 -0.23 5.44
N TRP A 91 -4.87 0.17 4.19
CA TRP A 91 -5.41 1.49 3.86
C TRP A 91 -6.83 1.70 4.41
N LYS A 92 -7.72 0.72 4.24
CA LYS A 92 -9.09 0.79 4.77
C LYS A 92 -9.09 0.90 6.30
N LEU A 93 -8.27 0.11 6.98
CA LEU A 93 -8.11 0.18 8.44
C LEU A 93 -7.58 1.54 8.88
N PHE A 94 -6.57 2.07 8.21
CA PHE A 94 -6.01 3.39 8.51
C PHE A 94 -7.06 4.50 8.39
N VAL A 95 -7.83 4.52 7.29
CA VAL A 95 -8.91 5.50 7.10
C VAL A 95 -10.00 5.36 8.15
N ALA A 96 -10.39 4.13 8.50
CA ALA A 96 -11.40 3.88 9.52
C ALA A 96 -10.95 4.38 10.90
N LEU A 97 -9.70 4.11 11.29
CA LEU A 97 -9.12 4.61 12.54
C LEU A 97 -9.06 6.14 12.55
N LEU A 98 -8.65 6.77 11.46
CA LEU A 98 -8.58 8.22 11.33
C LEU A 98 -9.98 8.85 11.48
N ALA A 99 -11.01 8.22 10.89
CA ALA A 99 -12.39 8.65 11.05
C ALA A 99 -12.86 8.57 12.52
N ILE A 100 -12.52 7.49 13.23
CA ILE A 100 -12.84 7.35 14.67
C ILE A 100 -12.15 8.44 15.49
N VAL A 101 -10.85 8.68 15.25
CA VAL A 101 -10.09 9.73 15.93
C VAL A 101 -10.71 11.11 15.69
N LEU A 102 -11.12 11.41 14.45
CA LEU A 102 -11.80 12.66 14.13
C LEU A 102 -13.15 12.80 14.85
N LEU A 103 -13.95 11.74 14.89
CA LEU A 103 -15.23 11.74 15.60
C LEU A 103 -15.04 11.97 17.11
N LEU A 104 -14.05 11.31 17.71
CA LEU A 104 -13.70 11.52 19.12
C LEU A 104 -13.18 12.93 19.36
N ALA A 105 -12.34 13.47 18.48
CA ALA A 105 -11.85 14.85 18.59
C ALA A 105 -12.98 15.87 18.55
N ILE A 106 -13.94 15.71 17.63
CA ILE A 106 -15.15 16.54 17.55
C ILE A 106 -16.00 16.39 18.81
N GLY A 107 -16.21 15.16 19.29
CA GLY A 107 -16.97 14.89 20.52
C GLY A 107 -16.34 15.56 21.75
N VAL A 108 -15.02 15.47 21.90
CA VAL A 108 -14.28 16.14 22.97
C VAL A 108 -14.35 17.65 22.84
N PHE A 109 -14.25 18.18 21.61
CA PHE A 109 -14.35 19.62 21.37
C PHE A 109 -15.75 20.16 21.72
N LEU A 110 -16.81 19.46 21.32
CA LEU A 110 -18.19 19.79 21.67
C LEU A 110 -18.41 19.73 23.18
N TRP A 111 -17.91 18.70 23.85
CA TRP A 111 -18.01 18.56 25.30
C TRP A 111 -17.30 19.68 26.06
N LYS A 112 -16.18 20.19 25.54
CA LYS A 112 -15.48 21.34 26.13
C LYS A 112 -16.16 22.68 25.87
N SER A 113 -17.02 22.76 24.86
CA SER A 113 -17.71 23.99 24.46
C SER A 113 -19.09 24.18 25.09
N VAL A 114 -19.59 23.15 25.77
CA VAL A 114 -20.82 23.16 26.61
C VAL A 114 -20.39 23.35 28.06
#